data_AF-A0A9E5BHE0-F1
#
_entry.id   AF-A0A9E5BHE0-F1
#
_cell.length_a   1.000
_cell.length_b   1.000
_cell.length_c   1.000
_cell.angle_alpha   90.00
_cell.angle_beta   90.00
_cell.angle_gamma   90.00
#
_symmetry.space_group_name_H-M   'P 1'
#
loop_
_entity.id
_entity.type
_entity.pdbx_description
1 polymer ?
#
loop_
_entity_poly.entity_id
_entity_poly.type
_entity_poly.pdbx_seq_one_letter_code
_entity_poly.pdbx_strand_id
1 'polypeptide(L)'
;MLEFGSGQSTIVIAHALAKLANANPKNAYKLYSIDGSKHWTEVTRAKIPKDLQSFVDLRYSKPIITRFNDRICHRHEQLPNITPDFIYLDGPSPYDVEGVDACGIGFTQEDGNNRSAMSCDVLLYEPFVSTGCTIVIDTRMNNSSFVIKNLQRNWKHAWDSVFKVHVLELTDWKKR
;
A
#
# COMPACT_ATOMS: atom_id res chain seq x y z
N MET A 1 5.78 7.93 -4.60
CA MET A 1 5.15 6.60 -4.58
C MET A 1 4.91 6.20 -3.13
N LEU A 2 3.84 5.46 -2.88
CA LEU A 2 3.52 4.86 -1.58
C LEU A 2 3.47 3.34 -1.74
N GLU A 3 4.08 2.60 -0.82
CA GLU A 3 4.08 1.15 -0.78
C GLU A 3 3.60 0.69 0.61
N PHE A 4 2.74 -0.31 0.64
CA PHE A 4 2.35 -1.06 1.83
C PHE A 4 2.87 -2.48 1.70
N GLY A 5 3.72 -2.92 2.63
CA GLY A 5 4.50 -4.15 2.55
C GLY A 5 5.89 -3.87 1.97
N SER A 6 6.92 -3.91 2.82
CA SER A 6 8.30 -3.66 2.40
C SER A 6 9.00 -4.97 2.05
N GLY A 7 9.95 -4.92 1.11
CA GLY A 7 10.69 -6.11 0.72
C GLY A 7 11.55 -5.91 -0.52
N GLN A 8 11.56 -6.91 -1.39
CA GLN A 8 12.30 -6.84 -2.66
C GLN A 8 11.69 -5.81 -3.62
N SER A 9 10.37 -5.65 -3.61
CA SER A 9 9.65 -4.60 -4.34
C SER A 9 10.21 -3.22 -3.99
N THR A 10 10.46 -2.94 -2.71
CA THR A 10 11.05 -1.68 -2.24
C THR A 10 12.36 -1.34 -2.96
N ILE A 11 13.25 -2.33 -3.12
CA ILE A 11 14.54 -2.15 -3.79
C ILE A 11 14.36 -1.93 -5.30
N VAL A 12 13.48 -2.72 -5.94
CA VAL A 12 13.18 -2.60 -7.37
C VAL A 12 12.56 -1.24 -7.70
N ILE A 13 11.60 -0.79 -6.88
CA ILE A 13 10.96 0.51 -7.03
C ILE A 13 11.98 1.64 -6.80
N ALA A 14 12.82 1.55 -5.76
CA ALA A 14 13.87 2.54 -5.52
C ALA A 14 14.84 2.67 -6.70
N HIS A 15 15.23 1.54 -7.29
CA HIS A 15 16.09 1.52 -8.48
C HIS A 15 15.39 2.13 -9.70
N ALA A 16 14.10 1.88 -9.90
CA ALA A 16 13.32 2.51 -10.96
C ALA A 16 13.22 4.03 -10.77
N LEU A 17 12.99 4.50 -9.53
CA LEU A 17 12.97 5.91 -9.18
C LEU A 17 14.31 6.59 -9.43
N ALA A 18 15.43 5.93 -9.12
CA ALA A 18 16.76 6.45 -9.40
C ALA A 18 16.99 6.65 -10.92
N LYS A 19 16.54 5.70 -11.75
CA LYS A 19 16.61 5.85 -13.22
C LYS A 19 15.76 7.02 -13.72
N LEU A 20 14.56 7.20 -13.17
CA LEU A 20 13.69 8.33 -13.52
C LEU A 20 14.30 9.67 -13.09
N ALA A 21 14.92 9.73 -11.92
CA ALA A 21 15.62 10.92 -11.44
C ALA A 21 16.78 11.32 -12.35
N ASN A 22 17.54 10.34 -12.86
CA ASN A 22 18.60 10.60 -13.84
C ASN A 22 18.04 11.11 -15.18
N ALA A 23 16.91 10.58 -15.62
CA ALA A 23 16.27 10.99 -16.88
C ALA A 23 15.58 12.37 -16.78
N ASN A 24 15.02 12.72 -15.62
CA ASN A 24 14.33 13.98 -15.39
C ASN A 24 14.61 14.54 -13.98
N PRO A 25 15.77 15.16 -13.76
CA PRO A 25 16.20 15.59 -12.41
C PRO A 25 15.39 16.74 -11.80
N LYS A 26 14.46 17.35 -12.56
CA LYS A 26 13.59 18.43 -12.06
C LYS A 26 12.45 17.91 -11.18
N ASN A 27 12.14 16.62 -11.26
CA ASN A 27 11.07 16.00 -10.49
C ASN A 27 11.61 15.40 -9.19
N ALA A 28 10.81 15.45 -8.12
CA ALA A 28 11.11 14.77 -6.88
C ALA A 28 10.65 13.30 -6.96
N TYR A 29 11.61 12.38 -6.87
CA TYR A 29 11.34 10.94 -6.85
C TYR A 29 11.59 10.36 -5.46
N LYS A 30 10.53 9.86 -4.84
CA LYS A 30 10.59 9.26 -3.50
C LYS A 30 9.60 8.12 -3.37
N LEU A 31 10.05 7.03 -2.76
CA LEU A 31 9.24 5.92 -2.28
C LEU A 31 9.06 6.08 -0.78
N TYR A 32 7.81 6.09 -0.34
CA TYR A 32 7.44 5.90 1.06
C TYR A 32 6.96 4.46 1.21
N SER A 33 7.68 3.63 1.93
CA SER A 33 7.35 2.21 2.14
C SER A 33 7.01 1.99 3.60
N ILE A 34 5.83 1.44 3.85
CA ILE A 34 5.30 1.16 5.18
C ILE A 34 5.21 -0.34 5.36
N ASP A 35 5.72 -0.85 6.48
CA ASP A 35 5.61 -2.26 6.84
C ASP A 35 4.94 -2.45 8.20
N GLY A 36 4.14 -3.50 8.31
CA GLY A 36 3.47 -3.91 9.54
C GLY A 36 4.36 -4.67 10.51
N SER A 37 5.57 -5.07 10.09
CA SER A 37 6.52 -5.86 10.85
C SER A 37 7.83 -5.12 11.06
N LYS A 38 8.23 -4.91 12.32
CA LYS A 38 9.54 -4.32 12.66
C LYS A 38 10.68 -5.16 12.11
N HIS A 39 10.55 -6.49 12.16
CA HIS A 39 11.56 -7.41 11.66
C HIS A 39 11.78 -7.21 10.16
N TRP A 40 10.70 -7.24 9.36
CA TRP A 40 10.82 -7.05 7.91
C TRP A 40 11.26 -5.64 7.53
N THR A 41 10.83 -4.62 8.28
CA THR A 41 11.35 -3.26 8.10
C THR A 41 12.88 -3.23 8.20
N GLU A 42 13.47 -3.84 9.23
CA GLU A 42 14.92 -3.83 9.43
C GLU A 42 15.67 -4.74 8.43
N VAL A 43 15.09 -5.90 8.10
CA VAL A 43 15.65 -6.78 7.05
C VAL A 43 15.67 -6.07 5.71
N THR A 44 14.58 -5.37 5.35
CA THR A 44 14.52 -4.59 4.11
C THR A 44 15.50 -3.43 4.14
N ARG A 45 15.56 -2.67 5.25
CA ARG A 45 16.50 -1.56 5.44
C ARG A 45 17.94 -1.97 5.19
N ALA A 46 18.36 -3.11 5.73
CA ALA A 46 19.72 -3.63 5.58
C ALA A 46 20.05 -4.06 4.13
N LYS A 47 19.04 -4.40 3.33
CA LYS A 47 19.21 -4.84 1.93
C LYS A 47 19.19 -3.70 0.92
N ILE A 48 18.70 -2.50 1.28
CA ILE A 48 18.67 -1.35 0.37
C ILE A 48 20.11 -0.90 0.06
N PRO A 49 20.54 -0.93 -1.22
CA PRO A 49 21.84 -0.41 -1.64
C PRO A 49 22.04 1.05 -1.25
N LYS A 50 23.27 1.43 -0.87
CA LYS A 50 23.59 2.77 -0.35
C LYS A 50 23.19 3.91 -1.30
N ASP A 51 23.39 3.70 -2.59
CA ASP A 51 23.03 4.63 -3.67
C ASP A 51 21.51 4.79 -3.86
N LEU A 52 20.71 3.84 -3.36
CA LEU A 52 19.25 3.88 -3.43
C LEU A 52 18.58 4.41 -2.15
N GLN A 53 19.30 4.51 -1.04
CA GLN A 53 18.74 4.91 0.26
C GLN A 53 18.08 6.29 0.23
N SER A 54 18.62 7.24 -0.54
CA SER A 54 18.05 8.58 -0.68
C SER A 54 16.66 8.57 -1.32
N PHE A 55 16.32 7.56 -2.12
CA PHE A 55 15.01 7.42 -2.76
C PHE A 55 13.96 6.78 -1.87
N VAL A 56 14.33 6.19 -0.73
CA VAL A 56 13.41 5.44 0.14
C VAL A 56 13.21 6.14 1.48
N ASP A 57 11.97 6.21 1.93
CA ASP A 57 11.56 6.50 3.29
C ASP A 57 10.84 5.25 3.79
N LEU A 58 11.58 4.39 4.50
CA LEU A 58 11.11 3.10 4.99
C LEU A 58 10.72 3.20 6.46
N ARG A 59 9.46 2.87 6.77
CA ARG A 59 8.87 3.03 8.10
C ARG A 59 8.19 1.74 8.56
N TYR A 60 8.44 1.37 9.81
CA TYR A 60 7.53 0.49 10.52
C TYR A 60 6.31 1.31 10.96
N SER A 61 5.12 0.78 10.73
CA SER A 61 3.89 1.32 11.28
C SER A 61 2.98 0.17 11.66
N LYS A 62 2.57 0.12 12.92
CA LYS A 62 1.72 -0.96 13.42
C LYS A 62 0.36 -0.95 12.69
N PRO A 63 -0.10 -2.07 12.10
CA PRO A 63 -1.44 -2.16 11.60
C PRO A 63 -2.39 -2.53 12.75
N ILE A 64 -3.48 -1.78 12.88
CA ILE A 64 -4.49 -1.95 13.92
C ILE A 64 -5.86 -2.21 13.29
N ILE A 65 -6.67 -3.03 13.96
CA ILE A 65 -8.06 -3.23 13.57
C ILE A 65 -8.84 -1.91 13.69
N THR A 66 -9.68 -1.65 12.70
CA THR A 66 -10.59 -0.50 12.66
C THR A 66 -11.85 -0.87 11.87
N ARG A 67 -12.75 0.11 11.69
CA ARG A 67 -13.87 0.02 10.77
C ARG A 67 -13.76 1.05 9.66
N PHE A 68 -14.24 0.69 8.48
CA PHE A 68 -14.52 1.60 7.38
C PHE A 68 -15.95 1.35 6.90
N ASN A 69 -16.83 2.35 6.99
CA ASN A 69 -18.27 2.20 6.72
C ASN A 69 -18.83 0.95 7.42
N ASP A 70 -18.62 0.89 8.74
CA ASP A 70 -19.00 -0.18 9.68
C ASP A 70 -18.46 -1.59 9.43
N ARG A 71 -17.64 -1.78 8.39
CA ARG A 71 -17.00 -3.06 8.06
C ARG A 71 -15.60 -3.14 8.66
N ILE A 72 -15.28 -4.29 9.25
CA ILE A 72 -13.97 -4.56 9.86
C ILE A 72 -12.89 -4.53 8.78
N CYS A 73 -11.85 -3.76 9.05
CA CYS A 73 -10.65 -3.63 8.23
C CYS A 73 -9.44 -3.31 9.15
N HIS A 74 -8.29 -3.02 8.58
CA HIS A 74 -7.16 -2.49 9.31
C HIS A 74 -6.68 -1.18 8.68
N ARG A 75 -5.95 -0.41 9.49
CA ARG A 75 -5.14 0.71 9.04
C ARG A 75 -3.80 0.71 9.77
N HIS A 76 -2.79 1.30 9.17
CA HIS A 76 -1.56 1.62 9.88
C HIS A 76 -1.79 2.79 10.85
N GLU A 77 -1.19 2.74 12.04
CA GLU A 77 -1.29 3.82 13.04
C GLU A 77 -0.75 5.15 12.51
N GLN A 78 0.32 5.07 11.72
CA GLN A 78 0.98 6.20 11.09
C GLN A 78 1.09 6.01 9.58
N LEU A 79 0.66 7.04 8.85
CA LEU A 79 0.79 7.15 7.41
C LEU A 79 1.67 8.37 7.07
N PRO A 80 2.46 8.34 5.97
CA PRO A 80 3.20 9.50 5.52
C PRO A 80 2.23 10.60 5.05
N ASN A 81 2.49 11.84 5.47
CA ASN A 81 1.71 13.00 5.06
C ASN A 81 2.13 13.45 3.65
N ILE A 82 1.61 12.78 2.63
CA ILE A 82 1.96 12.97 1.21
C ILE A 82 0.72 12.84 0.32
N THR A 83 0.84 13.30 -0.92
CA THR A 83 -0.11 12.97 -2.00
C THR A 83 0.57 12.00 -2.97
N PRO A 84 0.31 10.69 -2.92
CA PRO A 84 0.98 9.74 -3.80
C PRO A 84 0.36 9.75 -5.21
N ASP A 85 1.20 9.79 -6.25
CA ASP A 85 0.78 9.55 -7.64
C ASP A 85 0.71 8.05 -7.99
N PHE A 86 1.29 7.19 -7.14
CA PHE A 86 1.27 5.75 -7.32
C PHE A 86 1.26 5.06 -5.95
N ILE A 87 0.40 4.05 -5.80
CA ILE A 87 0.26 3.25 -4.58
C ILE A 87 0.45 1.77 -4.92
N TYR A 88 1.35 1.08 -4.23
CA TYR A 88 1.53 -0.38 -4.30
C TYR A 88 1.02 -1.02 -3.00
N LEU A 89 0.06 -1.94 -3.09
CA LEU A 89 -0.57 -2.59 -1.94
C LEU A 89 -0.25 -4.10 -1.94
N ASP A 90 0.73 -4.50 -1.13
CA ASP A 90 1.21 -5.89 -1.00
C ASP A 90 1.22 -6.40 0.47
N GLY A 91 1.10 -5.51 1.45
CA GLY A 91 1.08 -5.81 2.87
C GLY A 91 -0.18 -5.32 3.59
N PRO A 92 -0.24 -5.51 4.92
CA PRO A 92 0.64 -6.32 5.76
C PRO A 92 0.24 -7.81 5.77
N SER A 93 0.98 -8.65 6.50
CA SER A 93 0.50 -9.99 6.84
C SER A 93 -0.71 -9.90 7.78
N PRO A 94 -1.73 -10.78 7.68
CA PRO A 94 -2.80 -10.82 8.68
C PRO A 94 -2.30 -11.02 10.11
N TYR A 95 -1.17 -11.71 10.29
CA TYR A 95 -0.54 -11.93 11.60
C TYR A 95 0.03 -10.65 12.23
N ASP A 96 0.37 -9.65 11.41
CA ASP A 96 0.94 -8.40 11.89
C ASP A 96 -0.15 -7.44 12.38
N VAL A 97 -1.42 -7.69 12.05
CA VAL A 97 -2.53 -6.81 12.44
C VAL A 97 -2.89 -7.05 13.91
N GLU A 98 -2.67 -6.04 14.74
CA GLU A 98 -2.92 -6.11 16.17
C GLU A 98 -4.37 -5.76 16.53
N GLY A 99 -4.87 -6.48 17.55
CA GLY A 99 -6.15 -6.23 18.18
C GLY A 99 -7.26 -7.17 17.75
N VAL A 100 -8.42 -6.96 18.36
CA VAL A 100 -9.69 -7.61 18.02
C VAL A 100 -10.75 -6.52 17.96
N ASP A 101 -11.74 -6.67 17.10
CA ASP A 101 -12.89 -5.79 17.11
C ASP A 101 -13.70 -5.95 18.41
N ALA A 102 -14.50 -4.93 18.78
CA ALA A 102 -15.43 -4.99 19.90
C ALA A 102 -16.43 -6.16 19.84
N CYS A 103 -16.78 -6.65 18.64
CA CYS A 103 -17.60 -7.85 18.49
C CYS A 103 -16.80 -9.17 18.49
N GLY A 104 -15.50 -9.13 18.81
CA GLY A 104 -14.62 -10.30 18.93
C GLY A 104 -14.00 -10.78 17.63
N ILE A 105 -14.24 -10.12 16.49
CA ILE A 105 -13.69 -10.53 15.20
C ILE A 105 -12.31 -9.91 14.98
N GLY A 106 -11.32 -10.75 14.67
CA GLY A 106 -9.96 -10.36 14.29
C GLY A 106 -9.50 -10.96 12.95
N PHE A 107 -8.25 -10.67 12.58
CA PHE A 107 -7.63 -11.24 11.38
C PHE A 107 -7.00 -12.62 11.61
N THR A 108 -6.68 -12.96 12.86
CA THR A 108 -6.30 -14.30 13.30
C THR A 108 -7.51 -14.94 13.99
N GLN A 109 -7.91 -16.13 13.55
CA GLN A 109 -9.02 -16.88 14.13
C GLN A 109 -8.56 -17.69 15.36
N GLU A 110 -9.51 -18.13 16.17
CA GLU A 110 -9.25 -18.93 17.38
C GLU A 110 -8.55 -20.27 17.08
N ASP A 111 -8.79 -20.84 15.89
CA ASP A 111 -8.15 -22.07 15.41
C ASP A 111 -6.75 -21.84 14.79
N GLY A 112 -6.26 -20.60 14.82
CA GLY A 112 -4.97 -20.21 14.24
C GLY A 112 -4.99 -19.94 12.73
N ASN A 113 -6.12 -20.12 12.04
CA ASN A 113 -6.24 -19.78 10.63
C ASN A 113 -6.42 -18.27 10.43
N ASN A 114 -5.97 -17.75 9.28
CA ASN A 114 -6.04 -16.32 8.98
C ASN A 114 -7.21 -15.93 8.08
N ARG A 115 -7.75 -14.73 8.35
CA ARG A 115 -8.59 -13.98 7.41
C ARG A 115 -7.71 -13.11 6.52
N SER A 116 -8.24 -12.71 5.36
CA SER A 116 -7.56 -11.70 4.53
C SER A 116 -7.48 -10.37 5.28
N ALA A 117 -6.28 -9.79 5.36
CA ALA A 117 -6.10 -8.45 5.90
C ALA A 117 -6.67 -7.41 4.92
N MET A 118 -7.77 -6.78 5.32
CA MET A 118 -8.50 -5.80 4.50
C MET A 118 -7.97 -4.40 4.84
N SER A 119 -7.19 -3.77 3.96
CA SER A 119 -6.61 -2.44 4.22
C SER A 119 -7.60 -1.34 3.83
N CYS A 120 -7.82 -0.37 4.72
CA CYS A 120 -8.52 0.87 4.38
C CYS A 120 -7.59 2.08 4.20
N ASP A 121 -6.27 1.90 4.30
CA ASP A 121 -5.30 3.01 4.20
C ASP A 121 -5.38 3.73 2.84
N VAL A 122 -5.54 2.96 1.76
CA VAL A 122 -5.71 3.50 0.40
C VAL A 122 -6.93 4.41 0.31
N LEU A 123 -8.02 4.05 1.00
CA LEU A 123 -9.27 4.81 1.01
C LEU A 123 -9.12 6.17 1.70
N LEU A 124 -8.17 6.30 2.64
CA LEU A 124 -7.86 7.57 3.30
C LEU A 124 -7.17 8.56 2.35
N TYR A 125 -6.40 8.07 1.37
CA TYR A 125 -5.71 8.91 0.39
C TYR A 125 -6.58 9.33 -0.79
N GLU A 126 -7.66 8.60 -1.10
CA GLU A 126 -8.50 8.82 -2.29
C GLU A 126 -8.93 10.28 -2.50
N PRO A 127 -9.36 11.04 -1.47
CA PRO A 127 -9.76 12.44 -1.66
C PRO A 127 -8.64 13.38 -2.11
N PHE A 128 -7.38 13.01 -1.86
CA PHE A 128 -6.23 13.91 -2.03
C PHE A 128 -5.42 13.64 -3.29
N VAL A 129 -5.55 12.45 -3.90
CA VAL A 129 -4.76 12.07 -5.08
C VAL A 129 -5.22 12.77 -6.35
N SER A 130 -4.28 13.05 -7.25
CA SER A 130 -4.57 13.70 -8.54
C SER A 130 -5.03 12.68 -9.59
N THR A 131 -5.80 13.13 -10.60
CA THR A 131 -6.12 12.30 -11.76
C THR A 131 -4.85 11.78 -12.44
N GLY A 132 -4.87 10.51 -12.83
CA GLY A 132 -3.68 9.76 -13.26
C GLY A 132 -2.99 9.01 -12.12
N CYS A 133 -3.41 9.18 -10.87
CA CYS A 133 -2.95 8.33 -9.77
C CYS A 133 -3.26 6.87 -10.08
N THR A 134 -2.28 5.99 -9.86
CA THR A 134 -2.40 4.56 -10.12
C THR A 134 -2.26 3.77 -8.83
N ILE A 135 -3.17 2.84 -8.58
CA ILE A 135 -3.08 1.86 -7.49
C ILE A 135 -2.82 0.49 -8.13
N VAL A 136 -1.80 -0.21 -7.66
CA VAL A 136 -1.54 -1.61 -7.98
C VAL A 136 -1.71 -2.43 -6.70
N ILE A 137 -2.59 -3.42 -6.75
CA ILE A 137 -2.83 -4.34 -5.63
C ILE A 137 -2.27 -5.71 -6.00
N ASP A 138 -1.25 -6.14 -5.27
CA ASP A 138 -0.58 -7.41 -5.50
C ASP A 138 -1.34 -8.54 -4.81
N THR A 139 -1.96 -9.39 -5.64
CA THR A 139 -2.85 -10.48 -5.21
C THR A 139 -3.98 -10.01 -4.28
N ARG A 140 -4.28 -10.79 -3.21
CA ARG A 140 -5.25 -10.46 -2.15
C ARG A 140 -6.68 -10.18 -2.65
N MET A 141 -7.28 -11.12 -3.39
CA MET A 141 -8.62 -11.01 -4.00
C MET A 141 -9.70 -10.37 -3.12
N ASN A 142 -9.78 -10.75 -1.84
CA ASN A 142 -10.73 -10.16 -0.90
C ASN A 142 -10.40 -8.68 -0.64
N ASN A 143 -9.13 -8.36 -0.32
CA ASN A 143 -8.66 -6.99 -0.10
C ASN A 143 -8.91 -6.11 -1.34
N SER A 144 -8.53 -6.61 -2.52
CA SER A 144 -8.78 -5.95 -3.81
C SER A 144 -10.26 -5.66 -4.00
N SER A 145 -11.12 -6.66 -3.77
CA SER A 145 -12.57 -6.50 -3.86
C SER A 145 -13.11 -5.46 -2.89
N PHE A 146 -12.58 -5.37 -1.67
CA PHE A 146 -12.99 -4.37 -0.69
C PHE A 146 -12.54 -2.97 -1.09
N VAL A 147 -11.28 -2.79 -1.49
CA VAL A 147 -10.79 -1.48 -1.93
C VAL A 147 -11.62 -1.00 -3.13
N ILE A 148 -11.76 -1.83 -4.18
CA ILE A 148 -12.51 -1.49 -5.40
C ILE A 148 -13.97 -1.12 -5.09
N LYS A 149 -14.63 -1.84 -4.19
CA LYS A 149 -16.04 -1.57 -3.82
C LYS A 149 -16.21 -0.37 -2.89
N ASN A 150 -15.14 0.20 -2.36
CA ASN A 150 -15.19 1.32 -1.42
C ASN A 150 -14.57 2.61 -1.96
N LEU A 151 -13.76 2.54 -3.01
CA LEU A 151 -13.36 3.73 -3.77
C LEU A 151 -14.62 4.41 -4.34
N GLN A 152 -14.67 5.73 -4.21
CA GLN A 152 -15.83 6.55 -4.57
C GLN A 152 -15.63 7.36 -5.86
N ARG A 153 -14.39 7.56 -6.28
CA ARG A 153 -14.03 8.32 -7.50
C ARG A 153 -14.02 7.43 -8.74
N ASN A 154 -13.81 8.00 -9.94
CA ASN A 154 -13.86 7.23 -11.18
C ASN A 154 -12.53 6.50 -11.44
N TRP A 155 -12.44 5.26 -10.99
CA TRP A 155 -11.29 4.39 -11.23
C TRP A 155 -11.51 3.44 -12.39
N LYS A 156 -10.63 3.48 -13.38
CA LYS A 156 -10.54 2.46 -14.41
C LYS A 156 -9.83 1.24 -13.83
N HIS A 157 -10.53 0.11 -13.78
CA HIS A 157 -10.01 -1.16 -13.26
C HIS A 157 -9.59 -2.11 -14.39
N ALA A 158 -8.40 -2.69 -14.26
CA ALA A 158 -7.93 -3.83 -15.04
C ALA A 158 -7.43 -4.95 -14.11
N TRP A 159 -7.68 -6.20 -14.49
CA TRP A 159 -7.08 -7.38 -13.87
C TRP A 159 -6.03 -7.96 -14.82
N ASP A 160 -4.80 -8.08 -14.35
CA ASP A 160 -3.75 -8.79 -15.08
C ASP A 160 -3.62 -10.20 -14.52
N SER A 161 -4.06 -11.20 -15.29
CA SER A 161 -4.02 -12.60 -14.85
C SER A 161 -2.63 -13.21 -14.86
N VAL A 162 -1.69 -12.63 -15.61
CA VAL A 162 -0.30 -13.14 -15.70
C VAL A 162 0.45 -12.77 -14.44
N PHE A 163 0.41 -11.50 -14.07
CA PHE A 163 1.05 -11.00 -12.86
C PHE A 163 0.18 -11.13 -11.61
N LYS A 164 -1.10 -11.49 -11.78
CA LYS A 164 -2.09 -11.62 -10.70
C LYS A 164 -2.26 -10.34 -9.88
N VAL A 165 -2.30 -9.20 -10.57
CA VAL A 165 -2.44 -7.88 -9.96
C VAL A 165 -3.69 -7.16 -10.44
N HIS A 166 -4.30 -6.38 -9.56
CA HIS A 166 -5.32 -5.40 -9.95
C HIS A 166 -4.65 -4.05 -10.18
N VAL A 167 -4.95 -3.42 -11.31
CA VAL A 167 -4.49 -2.06 -11.63
C VAL A 167 -5.69 -1.14 -11.70
N LEU A 168 -5.63 -0.05 -10.94
CA LEU A 168 -6.68 0.97 -10.86
C LEU A 168 -6.06 2.31 -11.23
N GLU A 169 -6.58 2.97 -12.26
CA GLU A 169 -6.14 4.31 -12.65
C GLU A 169 -7.28 5.30 -12.42
N LEU A 170 -7.01 6.41 -11.72
CA LEU A 170 -8.00 7.45 -11.48
C LEU A 170 -8.22 8.29 -12.75
N THR A 171 -9.47 8.45 -13.16
CA THR A 171 -9.85 9.02 -14.48
C THR A 171 -10.81 10.21 -14.45
N ASP A 172 -11.04 10.84 -13.29
CA ASP A 172 -12.06 11.90 -13.13
C ASP A 172 -12.03 13.02 -14.18
N TRP A 173 -10.85 13.52 -14.56
CA TRP A 173 -10.69 14.50 -15.63
C TRP A 173 -9.36 14.35 -16.37
N LYS A 174 -9.38 14.43 -17.70
CA LYS A 174 -8.14 14.68 -18.45
C LYS A 174 -7.63 16.05 -18.03
N LYS A 175 -6.36 16.15 -17.57
CA LYS A 175 -5.71 17.46 -17.39
C LYS A 175 -5.92 18.27 -18.67
N ARG A 176 -6.62 19.41 -18.55
CA ARG A 176 -6.73 20.39 -19.63
C ARG A 176 -5.36 20.99 -19.91
#